data_AF-A0A7X5N3G7-F1
#
_entry.id   AF-A0A7X5N3G7-F1
#
_cell.length_a   1.000
_cell.length_b   1.000
_cell.length_c   1.000
_cell.angle_alpha   90.00
_cell.angle_beta   90.00
_cell.angle_gamma   90.00
#
_symmetry.space_group_name_H-M   'P 1'
#
loop_
_entity.id
_entity.type
_entity.pdbx_description
1 polymer ?
#
loop_
_entity_poly.entity_id
_entity_poly.type
_entity_poly.pdbx_seq_one_letter_code
_entity_poly.pdbx_strand_id
1 'polypeptide(L)'
;AQRADYPRWVLGLLDSGELDATGRVRWRKQQLLIDDLHAENARLSLRARLALNDEQRRGDLYLRWGVLGAGIELDGKQRQWHLAGAREWYDAQPGLLPA
;
A
#
# COMPACT_ATOMS: atom_id res chain seq x y z
N ALA A 1 -12.01 -7.95 -27.46
CA ALA A 1 -10.86 -8.65 -26.86
C ALA A 1 -11.39 -9.70 -25.87
N GLN A 2 -10.91 -10.95 -26.00
CA GLN A 2 -11.40 -12.12 -25.26
C GLN A 2 -11.13 -12.01 -23.75
N ARG A 3 -12.18 -12.19 -22.93
CA ARG A 3 -12.16 -12.16 -21.44
C ARG A 3 -11.81 -13.52 -20.80
N ALA A 4 -11.12 -14.41 -21.51
CA ALA A 4 -11.07 -15.82 -21.13
C ALA A 4 -9.94 -16.22 -20.17
N ASP A 5 -8.89 -15.40 -19.98
CA ASP A 5 -7.69 -15.83 -19.23
C ASP A 5 -7.38 -14.99 -17.98
N TYR A 6 -8.40 -14.43 -17.34
CA TYR A 6 -8.19 -13.75 -16.07
C TYR A 6 -8.58 -14.69 -14.92
N PRO A 7 -7.62 -15.06 -14.04
CA PRO A 7 -7.93 -15.80 -12.83
C PRO A 7 -9.08 -15.14 -12.06
N ARG A 8 -9.91 -15.94 -11.36
CA ARG A 8 -11.09 -15.42 -10.64
C ARG A 8 -10.74 -14.31 -9.63
N TRP A 9 -9.50 -14.29 -9.13
CA TRP A 9 -9.00 -13.23 -8.25
C TRP A 9 -8.83 -11.87 -8.96
N VAL A 10 -8.51 -11.85 -10.27
CA VAL A 10 -8.41 -10.61 -11.07
C VAL A 10 -9.79 -9.99 -11.32
N LEU A 11 -10.82 -10.81 -11.54
CA LEU A 11 -12.18 -10.33 -11.74
C LEU A 11 -12.75 -9.67 -10.47
N GLY A 12 -12.34 -10.12 -9.28
CA GLY A 12 -12.72 -9.49 -8.01
C GLY A 12 -12.06 -8.13 -7.74
N LEU A 13 -10.96 -7.79 -8.43
CA LEU A 13 -10.29 -6.48 -8.35
C LEU A 13 -10.99 -5.41 -9.20
N LEU A 14 -11.61 -5.81 -10.31
CA LEU A 14 -12.34 -4.90 -11.19
C LEU A 14 -13.72 -4.52 -10.64
N ASP A 15 -14.27 -5.33 -9.74
CA ASP A 15 -15.65 -5.24 -9.24
C ASP A 15 -15.74 -4.67 -7.82
N SER A 16 -14.63 -4.18 -7.24
CA SER A 16 -14.58 -3.76 -5.83
C SER A 16 -15.10 -2.34 -5.55
N GLY A 17 -15.62 -1.63 -6.55
CA GLY A 17 -16.27 -0.33 -6.38
C GLY A 17 -15.30 0.84 -6.09
N GLU A 18 -15.91 2.00 -5.81
CA GLU A 18 -15.25 3.24 -5.36
C GLU A 18 -14.48 2.99 -4.05
N LEU A 19 -13.34 3.64 -3.87
CA LEU A 19 -12.42 3.40 -2.77
C LEU A 19 -12.19 4.70 -2.03
N ASP A 20 -12.59 4.72 -0.77
CA ASP A 20 -12.44 5.89 0.11
C ASP A 20 -11.00 5.95 0.60
N ALA A 21 -10.33 7.07 0.34
CA ALA A 21 -8.93 7.27 0.71
C ALA A 21 -8.73 8.54 1.52
N THR A 22 -7.97 8.42 2.61
CA THR A 22 -7.49 9.54 3.42
C THR A 22 -5.98 9.44 3.55
N GLY A 23 -5.28 10.57 3.59
CA GLY A 23 -3.83 10.56 3.83
C GLY A 23 -3.21 11.93 3.72
N ARG A 24 -1.94 12.02 4.12
CA ARG A 24 -1.16 13.26 4.07
C ARG A 24 -0.14 13.16 2.95
N VAL A 25 -0.20 14.13 2.04
CA VAL A 25 0.74 14.22 0.92
C VAL A 25 1.56 15.48 1.06
N ARG A 26 2.88 15.36 0.93
CA ARG A 26 3.79 16.49 0.87
C ARG A 26 4.70 16.35 -0.34
N TRP A 27 4.60 17.34 -1.22
CA TRP A 27 5.44 17.45 -2.41
C TRP A 27 6.42 18.62 -2.23
N ARG A 28 7.72 18.36 -2.34
CA ARG A 28 8.80 19.37 -2.24
C ARG A 28 9.89 19.06 -3.27
N LYS A 29 10.07 19.90 -4.29
CA LYS A 29 11.03 19.65 -5.39
C LYS A 29 10.80 18.27 -6.01
N GLN A 30 11.76 17.34 -5.93
CA GLN A 30 11.66 15.95 -6.37
C GLN A 30 11.32 14.95 -5.25
N GLN A 31 10.93 15.43 -4.07
CA GLN A 31 10.57 14.56 -2.93
C GLN A 31 9.06 14.51 -2.78
N LEU A 32 8.52 13.30 -2.89
CA LEU A 32 7.13 12.97 -2.59
C LEU A 32 7.09 12.16 -1.29
N LEU A 33 6.42 12.71 -0.28
CA LEU A 33 6.09 12.01 0.95
C LEU A 33 4.59 11.76 0.97
N ILE A 34 4.23 10.50 1.15
CA ILE A 34 2.88 10.04 1.44
C ILE A 34 2.94 9.43 2.82
N ASP A 35 2.12 9.92 3.74
CA ASP A 35 2.07 9.38 5.09
C ASP A 35 0.63 9.20 5.53
N ASP A 36 0.42 8.19 6.37
CA ASP A 36 -0.90 7.84 6.89
C ASP A 36 -1.95 7.66 5.76
N LEU A 37 -1.54 7.12 4.60
CA LEU A 37 -2.48 6.79 3.53
C LEU A 37 -3.29 5.57 3.95
N HIS A 38 -4.59 5.73 4.05
CA HIS A 38 -5.56 4.70 4.36
C HIS A 38 -6.59 4.69 3.25
N ALA A 39 -6.81 3.52 2.66
CA ALA A 39 -7.67 3.32 1.52
C ALA A 39 -8.50 2.06 1.77
N GLU A 40 -9.82 2.18 1.79
CA GLU A 40 -10.70 1.07 2.18
C GLU A 40 -11.88 0.97 1.20
N ASN A 41 -12.33 -0.26 0.97
CA ASN A 41 -13.64 -0.54 0.37
C ASN A 41 -14.21 -1.83 0.97
N ALA A 42 -15.29 -2.36 0.37
CA ALA A 42 -15.99 -3.53 0.87
C ALA A 42 -15.12 -4.80 0.99
N ARG A 43 -14.00 -4.92 0.25
CA ARG A 43 -13.17 -6.14 0.23
C ARG A 43 -11.67 -5.88 0.39
N LEU A 44 -11.22 -4.64 0.19
CA LEU A 44 -9.82 -4.24 0.14
C LEU A 44 -9.53 -3.21 1.24
N SER A 45 -8.39 -3.40 1.91
CA SER A 45 -7.76 -2.40 2.78
C SER A 45 -6.34 -2.17 2.28
N LEU A 46 -5.96 -0.92 2.08
CA LEU A 46 -4.62 -0.51 1.73
C LEU A 46 -4.15 0.54 2.73
N ARG A 47 -2.93 0.37 3.21
CA ARG A 47 -2.25 1.37 4.03
C ARG A 47 -0.85 1.60 3.53
N ALA A 48 -0.41 2.84 3.41
CA ALA A 48 0.91 3.13 2.90
C ALA A 48 1.58 4.33 3.59
N ARG A 49 2.89 4.22 3.76
CA ARG A 49 3.79 5.32 4.12
C ARG A 49 4.97 5.26 3.17
N LEU A 50 5.14 6.25 2.31
CA LEU A 50 6.14 6.23 1.25
C LEU A 50 6.92 7.54 1.22
N ALA A 51 8.24 7.42 1.13
CA ALA A 51 9.14 8.51 0.81
C ALA A 51 9.86 8.19 -0.50
N LEU A 52 9.54 8.97 -1.52
CA LEU A 52 10.01 8.77 -2.88
C LEU A 52 10.82 10.00 -3.34
N ASN A 53 12.01 9.75 -3.86
CA ASN A 53 12.78 10.72 -4.63
C ASN A 53 13.52 10.00 -5.78
N ASP A 54 14.28 10.75 -6.57
CA ASP A 54 14.96 10.22 -7.76
C ASP A 54 15.98 9.11 -7.44
N GLU A 55 16.58 9.14 -6.25
CA GLU A 55 17.66 8.22 -5.85
C GLU A 55 17.19 7.10 -4.93
N GLN A 56 16.19 7.37 -4.09
CA GLN A 56 15.72 6.46 -3.05
C GLN A 56 14.20 6.39 -2.98
N ARG A 57 13.72 5.15 -2.85
CA ARG A 57 12.32 4.83 -2.60
C ARG A 57 12.28 4.01 -1.33
N ARG A 58 11.63 4.53 -0.30
CA ARG A 58 11.54 3.84 0.98
C ARG A 58 10.14 3.90 1.58
N GLY A 59 9.86 2.96 2.45
CA GLY A 59 8.65 2.93 3.25
C GLY A 59 7.86 1.65 3.06
N ASP A 60 6.64 1.67 3.57
CA ASP A 60 5.91 0.48 3.95
C ASP A 60 4.53 0.50 3.30
N LEU A 61 4.13 -0.66 2.80
CA LEU A 61 2.83 -0.89 2.22
C LEU A 61 2.21 -2.10 2.90
N TYR A 62 0.96 -1.96 3.34
CA TYR A 62 0.12 -3.07 3.75
C TYR A 62 -1.11 -3.16 2.85
N LEU A 63 -1.40 -4.37 2.39
CA LEU A 63 -2.58 -4.69 1.60
C LEU A 63 -3.32 -5.85 2.28
N ARG A 64 -4.64 -5.74 2.38
CA ARG A 64 -5.53 -6.82 2.84
C ARG A 64 -6.62 -7.07 1.82
N TRP A 65 -6.90 -8.35 1.59
CA TRP A 65 -8.03 -8.81 0.83
C TRP A 65 -8.77 -9.90 1.61
N GLY A 66 -9.94 -9.56 2.16
CA GLY A 66 -10.64 -10.42 3.11
C GLY A 66 -9.78 -10.73 4.34
N VAL A 67 -9.41 -12.00 4.51
CA VAL A 67 -8.57 -12.50 5.61
C VAL A 67 -7.08 -12.53 5.29
N LEU A 68 -6.70 -12.35 4.02
CA LEU A 68 -5.30 -12.40 3.59
C LEU A 68 -4.70 -11.00 3.67
N GLY A 69 -3.54 -10.89 4.34
CA GLY A 69 -2.77 -9.66 4.44
C GLY A 69 -1.35 -9.85 3.95
N ALA A 70 -0.78 -8.83 3.33
CA ALA A 70 0.63 -8.78 2.95
C ALA A 70 1.18 -7.38 3.20
N GLY A 71 2.38 -7.34 3.78
CA GLY A 71 3.21 -6.17 3.97
C GLY A 71 4.40 -6.21 3.03
N ILE A 72 4.84 -5.05 2.57
CA ILE A 72 6.07 -4.88 1.80
C ILE A 72 6.82 -3.69 2.37
N GLU A 73 8.08 -3.94 2.75
CA GLU A 73 9.05 -2.90 3.04
C GLU A 73 9.85 -2.59 1.77
N LEU A 74 10.02 -1.30 1.48
CA LEU A 74 10.89 -0.80 0.44
C LEU A 74 12.07 -0.09 1.09
N ASP A 75 13.29 -0.45 0.67
CA ASP A 75 14.50 0.34 0.94
C ASP A 75 15.38 0.39 -0.32
N GLY A 76 15.26 1.49 -1.07
CA GLY A 76 15.91 1.69 -2.35
C GLY A 76 15.46 0.65 -3.37
N LYS A 77 16.32 -0.30 -3.69
CA LYS A 77 16.05 -1.41 -4.62
C LYS A 77 15.62 -2.69 -3.90
N GLN A 78 15.81 -2.77 -2.59
CA GLN A 78 15.46 -3.94 -1.81
C GLN A 78 13.98 -3.96 -1.49
N ARG A 79 13.40 -5.16 -1.45
CA ARG A 79 11.99 -5.40 -1.13
C ARG A 79 11.92 -6.56 -0.15
N GLN A 80 11.30 -6.33 0.99
CA GLN A 80 11.08 -7.39 1.98
C GLN A 80 9.58 -7.62 2.14
N TRP A 81 9.18 -8.89 2.15
CA TRP A 81 7.78 -9.29 2.24
C TRP A 81 7.45 -9.75 3.65
N HIS A 82 6.37 -9.22 4.20
CA HIS A 82 5.85 -9.58 5.52
C HIS A 82 4.47 -10.20 5.33
N LEU A 83 4.35 -11.52 5.42
CA LEU A 83 3.08 -12.23 5.18
C LEU A 83 2.42 -12.65 6.50
N ALA A 84 3.21 -13.17 7.44
CA ALA A 84 2.74 -13.47 8.79
C ALA A 84 2.73 -12.17 9.63
N GLY A 85 1.61 -11.90 10.30
CA GLY A 85 1.47 -10.70 11.12
C GLY A 85 1.65 -9.40 10.33
N ALA A 86 1.33 -9.41 9.04
CA ALA A 86 1.58 -8.31 8.12
C ALA A 86 0.98 -6.98 8.60
N ARG A 87 -0.16 -7.07 9.28
CA ARG A 87 -0.86 -5.89 9.79
C ARG A 87 -0.13 -5.31 11.00
N GLU A 88 0.22 -6.16 11.94
CA GLU A 88 0.93 -5.82 13.16
C GLU A 88 2.32 -5.25 12.83
N TRP A 89 2.99 -5.85 11.85
CA TRP A 89 4.25 -5.33 11.32
C TRP A 89 4.10 -3.92 10.77
N TYR A 90 3.07 -3.65 9.95
CA TYR A 90 2.84 -2.33 9.37
C TYR A 90 2.50 -1.29 10.44
N ASP A 91 1.62 -1.64 11.38
CA ASP A 91 1.19 -0.75 12.47
C ASP A 91 2.36 -0.38 13.40
N ALA A 92 3.40 -1.23 13.49
CA ALA A 92 4.62 -0.97 14.25
C ALA A 92 5.62 -0.03 13.53
N GLN A 93 5.44 0.23 12.23
CA GLN A 93 6.34 1.14 11.50
C GLN A 93 6.14 2.58 11.97
N PRO A 94 7.20 3.41 11.97
CA PRO A 94 7.08 4.82 12.31
C PRO A 94 6.32 5.61 11.23
N GLY A 95 5.71 6.73 11.63
CA GLY A 95 5.19 7.73 10.69
C GLY A 95 6.32 8.49 10.00
N LEU A 96 6.10 8.95 8.76
CA LEU A 96 7.08 9.73 8.00
C LEU A 96 6.99 11.23 8.24
N LEU A 97 5.83 11.69 8.70
CA LEU A 97 5.56 13.07 9.05
C LEU A 97 5.21 13.16 10.54
N PRO A 98 5.61 14.23 11.24
CA PRO A 98 5.23 14.45 12.63
C PRO A 98 3.70 14.44 12.78
N ALA A 99 3.25 13.97 13.95
CA ALA A 99 1.83 13.93 14.33
C ALA A 99 1.23 15.35 14.41
#